data_AF-A0AAN8WRH1-F1
#
_entry.id   AF-A0AAN8WRH1-F1
#
_cell.length_a   1.000
_cell.length_b   1.000
_cell.length_c   1.000
_cell.angle_alpha   90.00
_cell.angle_beta   90.00
_cell.angle_gamma   90.00
#
_symmetry.space_group_name_H-M   'P 1'
#
loop_
_entity.id
_entity.type
_entity.pdbx_description
1 polymer ?
#
loop_
_entity_poly.entity_id
_entity_poly.type
_entity_poly.pdbx_seq_one_letter_code
_entity_poly.pdbx_strand_id
1 'polypeptide(L)'
;MFAFSSRFDQVARQLTTILSWQVSDTFLMKELITVIFEQGVGEMNFRYSGARLCQHLAKHITQSYNGPTFRNLLLQRCQEEFNVREVYLHSEPSRVTGFALFLAELFTQLVTSSSQPFDTLRKPLCQLLRTLLLQPTESNLKCVAQVLKFTGSLLDAGNRAEMDQVICILKDVAMTAPLTSNNRALLLAVVELRAANWGRGPPSPSQSPVGTPTHSNVPLGTVFYGPGGIIQRVEEDPDDSASDTDDIVNCGWSPAVEELEGDVAEAFEEFLRLQQ
;
A
#
# COMPACT_ATOMS: atom_id res chain seq x y z
N MET A 1 12.49 6.87 13.11
CA MET A 1 11.19 6.50 12.48
C MET A 1 10.06 6.17 13.48
N PHE A 2 10.35 5.99 14.78
CA PHE A 2 9.37 5.54 15.79
C PHE A 2 8.31 6.58 16.25
N ALA A 3 8.49 7.88 15.97
CA ALA A 3 7.58 8.92 16.47
C ALA A 3 6.28 9.09 15.66
N PHE A 4 6.25 8.67 14.39
CA PHE A 4 5.07 8.86 13.53
C PHE A 4 3.97 7.84 13.80
N SER A 5 4.31 6.59 14.13
CA SER A 5 3.32 5.56 14.48
C SER A 5 2.56 5.94 15.76
N SER A 6 3.29 6.37 16.80
CA SER A 6 2.68 6.70 18.10
C SER A 6 1.72 7.89 18.03
N ARG A 7 2.04 8.92 17.23
CA ARG A 7 1.16 10.08 17.02
C ARG A 7 -0.10 9.70 16.23
N PHE A 8 0.02 8.89 15.18
CA PHE A 8 -1.14 8.37 14.46
C PHE A 8 -2.05 7.58 15.40
N ASP A 9 -1.49 6.62 16.15
CA ASP A 9 -2.26 5.77 17.07
C ASP A 9 -2.91 6.58 18.20
N GLN A 10 -2.29 7.67 18.64
CA GLN A 10 -2.88 8.62 19.58
C GLN A 10 -4.09 9.35 18.97
N VAL A 11 -3.93 9.94 17.78
CA VAL A 11 -5.01 10.66 17.10
C VAL A 11 -6.17 9.72 16.74
N ALA A 12 -5.88 8.53 16.23
CA ALA A 12 -6.89 7.53 15.89
C ALA A 12 -7.71 7.09 17.12
N ARG A 13 -7.05 6.90 18.27
CA ARG A 13 -7.75 6.59 19.55
C ARG A 13 -8.58 7.75 20.06
N GLN A 14 -8.07 8.98 19.98
CA GLN A 14 -8.81 10.19 20.36
C GLN A 14 -10.06 10.35 19.49
N LEU A 15 -9.93 10.23 18.16
CA LEU A 15 -11.05 10.26 17.22
C LEU A 15 -12.05 9.16 17.56
N THR A 16 -11.61 7.92 17.73
CA THR A 16 -12.50 6.80 18.08
C THR A 16 -13.27 7.06 19.37
N THR A 17 -12.62 7.65 20.38
CA THR A 17 -13.26 8.00 21.65
C THR A 17 -14.34 9.04 21.39
N ILE A 18 -13.98 10.19 20.81
CA ILE A 18 -14.93 11.27 20.49
C ILE A 18 -16.11 10.73 19.66
N LEU A 19 -15.82 9.95 18.63
CA LEU A 19 -16.82 9.39 17.72
C LEU A 19 -17.71 8.33 18.39
N SER A 20 -17.18 7.49 19.28
CA SER A 20 -18.00 6.52 20.00
C SER A 20 -18.98 7.21 20.96
N TRP A 21 -18.64 8.40 21.47
CA TRP A 21 -19.52 9.22 22.30
C TRP A 21 -20.47 10.11 21.49
N GLN A 22 -20.07 10.57 20.30
CA GLN A 22 -20.84 11.56 19.51
C GLN A 22 -21.60 10.99 18.32
N VAL A 23 -21.17 9.87 17.73
CA VAL A 23 -21.86 9.24 16.60
C VAL A 23 -23.07 8.50 17.12
N SER A 24 -24.14 9.25 17.27
CA SER A 24 -25.44 8.81 17.79
C SER A 24 -26.36 8.32 16.66
N ASP A 25 -26.02 8.64 15.41
CA ASP A 25 -26.84 8.33 14.24
C ASP A 25 -25.99 7.99 13.00
N THR A 26 -26.69 7.50 11.98
CA THR A 26 -26.09 7.13 10.69
C THR A 26 -25.60 8.34 9.89
N PHE A 27 -26.15 9.53 10.11
CA PHE A 27 -25.82 10.73 9.34
C PHE A 27 -24.40 11.22 9.66
N LEU A 28 -24.08 11.37 10.94
CA LEU A 28 -22.74 11.78 11.38
C LEU A 28 -21.66 10.78 10.93
N MET A 29 -21.99 9.48 10.93
CA MET A 29 -21.10 8.44 10.42
C MET A 29 -20.79 8.62 8.94
N LYS A 30 -21.81 8.93 8.12
CA LYS A 30 -21.64 9.17 6.69
C LYS A 30 -20.81 10.42 6.43
N GLU A 31 -21.04 11.51 7.16
CA GLU A 31 -20.24 12.74 7.02
C GLU A 31 -18.77 12.49 7.33
N LEU A 32 -18.47 11.77 8.42
CA LEU A 32 -17.10 11.36 8.74
C LEU A 32 -16.46 10.55 7.61
N ILE A 33 -17.17 9.54 7.11
CA ILE A 33 -16.70 8.71 6.00
C ILE A 33 -16.44 9.55 4.77
N THR A 34 -17.34 10.48 4.43
CA THR A 34 -17.17 11.40 3.30
C THR A 34 -15.91 12.22 3.46
N VAL A 35 -15.64 12.82 4.63
CA VAL A 35 -14.41 13.60 4.85
C VAL A 35 -13.15 12.74 4.66
N ILE A 36 -13.09 11.56 5.28
CA ILE A 36 -11.93 10.66 5.13
C ILE A 36 -11.76 10.22 3.67
N PHE A 37 -12.87 9.95 2.99
CA PHE A 37 -12.89 9.53 1.59
C PHE A 37 -12.37 10.62 0.66
N GLU A 38 -12.90 11.85 0.74
CA GLU A 38 -12.48 12.95 -0.12
C GLU A 38 -10.99 13.28 0.10
N GLN A 39 -10.52 13.27 1.35
CA GLN A 39 -9.10 13.45 1.67
C GLN A 39 -8.25 12.29 1.15
N GLY A 40 -8.72 11.04 1.25
CA GLY A 40 -7.98 9.88 0.74
C GLY A 40 -7.85 9.89 -0.79
N VAL A 41 -8.89 10.35 -1.49
CA VAL A 41 -8.89 10.51 -2.94
C VAL A 41 -7.98 11.66 -3.37
N GLY A 42 -8.13 12.84 -2.78
CA GLY A 42 -7.45 14.06 -3.18
C GLY A 42 -5.99 14.18 -2.72
N GLU A 43 -5.66 13.70 -1.52
CA GLU A 43 -4.38 13.99 -0.88
C GLU A 43 -3.47 12.75 -0.81
N MET A 44 -2.40 12.74 -1.61
CA MET A 44 -1.47 11.60 -1.68
C MET A 44 -0.85 11.26 -0.31
N ASN A 45 -0.54 12.27 0.50
CA ASN A 45 0.10 12.10 1.81
C ASN A 45 -0.86 11.57 2.87
N PHE A 46 -2.16 11.79 2.68
CA PHE A 46 -3.18 11.29 3.59
C PHE A 46 -3.62 9.87 3.25
N ARG A 47 -3.55 9.47 1.98
CA ARG A 47 -4.16 8.24 1.45
C ARG A 47 -3.91 6.97 2.29
N TYR A 48 -2.65 6.65 2.57
CA TYR A 48 -2.26 5.52 3.43
C TYR A 48 -2.83 5.65 4.85
N SER A 49 -2.67 6.83 5.46
CA SER A 49 -3.17 7.13 6.80
C SER A 49 -4.69 7.05 6.88
N GLY A 50 -5.40 7.52 5.84
CA GLY A 50 -6.85 7.46 5.71
C GLY A 50 -7.35 6.02 5.63
N ALA A 51 -6.69 5.15 4.86
CA ALA A 51 -7.06 3.74 4.78
C ALA A 51 -6.82 3.01 6.11
N ARG A 52 -5.69 3.29 6.79
CA ARG A 52 -5.43 2.78 8.15
C ARG A 52 -6.45 3.29 9.16
N LEU A 53 -6.86 4.55 9.06
CA LEU A 53 -7.88 5.13 9.91
C LEU A 53 -9.22 4.43 9.69
N CYS A 54 -9.63 4.18 8.44
CA CYS A 54 -10.81 3.40 8.12
C CYS A 54 -10.78 2.01 8.76
N GLN A 55 -9.65 1.31 8.70
CA GLN A 55 -9.49 0.01 9.37
C GLN A 55 -9.61 0.12 10.89
N HIS A 56 -9.01 1.14 11.50
CA HIS A 56 -9.09 1.38 12.94
C HIS A 56 -10.55 1.66 13.37
N LEU A 57 -11.22 2.59 12.70
CA LEU A 57 -12.61 2.96 12.99
C LEU A 57 -13.56 1.78 12.78
N ALA A 58 -13.37 1.00 11.71
CA ALA A 58 -14.17 -0.21 11.45
C ALA A 58 -14.01 -1.31 12.52
N LYS A 59 -12.93 -1.29 13.31
CA LYS A 59 -12.69 -2.23 14.42
C LYS A 59 -13.18 -1.70 15.76
N HIS A 60 -13.03 -0.39 16.00
CA HIS A 60 -13.14 0.16 17.36
C HIS A 60 -14.35 1.05 17.60
N ILE A 61 -15.02 1.55 16.56
CA ILE A 61 -16.28 2.28 16.75
C ILE A 61 -17.32 1.32 17.33
N THR A 62 -17.82 1.64 18.52
CA THR A 62 -18.97 0.95 19.12
C THR A 62 -20.23 1.68 18.68
N GLN A 63 -21.09 1.01 17.92
CA GLN A 63 -22.34 1.61 17.46
C GLN A 63 -23.40 1.53 18.54
N SER A 64 -24.01 2.67 18.85
CA SER A 64 -25.09 2.79 19.83
C SER A 64 -26.49 2.66 19.21
N TYR A 65 -26.61 2.73 17.88
CA TYR A 65 -27.87 2.62 17.13
C TYR A 65 -27.96 1.32 16.33
N ASN A 66 -29.19 0.84 16.11
CA ASN A 66 -29.46 -0.35 15.28
C ASN A 66 -29.45 0.05 13.79
N GLY A 67 -28.32 -0.08 13.11
CA GLY A 67 -28.17 0.31 11.71
C GLY A 67 -26.87 -0.17 11.06
N PRO A 68 -26.52 0.34 9.87
CA PRO A 68 -25.35 -0.13 9.12
C PRO A 68 -24.05 0.24 9.85
N THR A 69 -23.06 -0.66 9.77
CA THR A 69 -21.72 -0.47 10.35
C THR A 69 -20.92 0.62 9.63
N PHE A 70 -19.90 1.18 10.29
CA PHE A 70 -18.93 2.07 9.63
C PHE A 70 -18.37 1.42 8.34
N ARG A 71 -18.02 0.12 8.41
CA ARG A 71 -17.54 -0.64 7.26
C ARG A 71 -18.59 -0.70 6.15
N ASN A 72 -19.84 -1.00 6.47
CA ASN A 72 -20.91 -1.08 5.47
C ASN A 72 -21.09 0.26 4.75
N LEU A 73 -21.08 1.36 5.50
CA LEU A 73 -21.22 2.71 4.96
C LEU A 73 -20.01 3.13 4.12
N LEU A 74 -18.79 2.75 4.53
CA LEU A 74 -17.57 3.02 3.75
C LEU A 74 -17.58 2.27 2.41
N LEU A 75 -17.94 0.98 2.44
CA LEU A 75 -18.08 0.18 1.22
C LEU A 75 -19.17 0.74 0.30
N GLN A 76 -20.28 1.22 0.88
CA GLN A 76 -21.32 1.91 0.13
C GLN A 76 -20.78 3.18 -0.55
N ARG A 77 -20.05 4.04 0.17
CA ARG A 77 -19.45 5.26 -0.40
C ARG A 77 -18.47 4.95 -1.54
N CYS A 78 -17.68 3.87 -1.42
CA CYS A 78 -16.79 3.39 -2.49
C CYS A 78 -17.60 2.93 -3.72
N GLN A 79 -18.71 2.23 -3.50
CA GLN A 79 -19.58 1.78 -4.59
C GLN A 79 -20.25 2.96 -5.32
N GLU A 80 -20.68 3.99 -4.58
CA GLU A 80 -21.24 5.22 -5.13
C GLU A 80 -20.22 5.91 -6.05
N GLU A 81 -18.98 6.09 -5.59
CA GLU A 81 -17.89 6.66 -6.41
C GLU A 81 -17.62 5.80 -7.66
N PHE A 82 -17.55 4.48 -7.47
CA PHE A 82 -17.29 3.55 -8.56
C PHE A 82 -18.37 3.60 -9.65
N ASN A 83 -19.64 3.82 -9.29
CA ASN A 83 -20.74 3.85 -10.25
C ASN A 83 -20.69 5.07 -11.18
N VAL A 84 -20.15 6.20 -10.71
CA VAL A 84 -20.03 7.44 -11.47
C VAL A 84 -18.65 7.63 -12.12
N ARG A 85 -17.72 6.68 -11.94
CA ARG A 85 -16.32 6.77 -12.41
C ARG A 85 -16.19 7.11 -13.90
N GLU A 86 -17.08 6.61 -14.77
CA GLU A 86 -17.00 6.87 -16.21
C GLU A 86 -17.34 8.33 -16.53
N VAL A 87 -18.24 8.96 -15.76
CA VAL A 87 -18.55 10.39 -15.86
C VAL A 87 -17.33 11.20 -15.43
N TYR A 88 -16.75 10.86 -14.27
CA TYR A 88 -15.54 11.53 -13.77
C TYR A 88 -14.32 11.30 -14.66
N LEU A 89 -14.23 10.18 -15.39
CA LEU A 89 -13.12 9.94 -16.30
C LEU A 89 -13.05 10.99 -17.42
N HIS A 90 -14.19 11.61 -17.74
CA HIS A 90 -14.27 12.70 -18.71
C HIS A 90 -14.20 14.08 -18.06
N SER A 91 -14.86 14.30 -16.91
CA SER A 91 -14.93 15.63 -16.28
C SER A 91 -13.78 15.92 -15.33
N GLU A 92 -13.34 14.92 -14.55
CA GLU A 92 -12.33 15.04 -13.49
C GLU A 92 -11.41 13.80 -13.45
N PRO A 93 -10.55 13.58 -14.47
CA PRO A 93 -9.76 12.34 -14.58
C PRO A 93 -8.84 12.08 -13.37
N SER A 94 -8.33 13.15 -12.75
CA SER A 94 -7.50 13.07 -11.53
C SER A 94 -8.26 12.50 -10.34
N ARG A 95 -9.58 12.71 -10.26
CA ARG A 95 -10.44 12.13 -9.22
C ARG A 95 -10.52 10.62 -9.37
N VAL A 96 -10.61 10.12 -10.61
CA VAL A 96 -10.66 8.67 -10.90
C VAL A 96 -9.33 7.99 -10.56
N THR A 97 -8.19 8.61 -10.91
CA THR A 97 -6.88 8.06 -10.53
C THR A 97 -6.64 8.15 -9.03
N GLY A 98 -7.03 9.25 -8.38
CA GLY A 98 -7.01 9.39 -6.92
C GLY A 98 -7.86 8.33 -6.21
N PHE A 99 -9.06 8.06 -6.73
CA PHE A 99 -9.93 7.00 -6.24
C PHE A 99 -9.32 5.61 -6.43
N ALA A 100 -8.71 5.32 -7.57
CA ALA A 100 -8.06 4.03 -7.80
C ALA A 100 -6.92 3.77 -6.80
N LEU A 101 -6.10 4.79 -6.54
CA LEU A 101 -5.02 4.70 -5.56
C LEU A 101 -5.58 4.54 -4.14
N PHE A 102 -6.62 5.29 -3.76
CA PHE A 102 -7.21 5.16 -2.43
C PHE A 102 -7.93 3.82 -2.24
N LEU A 103 -8.62 3.32 -3.26
CA LEU A 103 -9.25 2.01 -3.26
C LEU A 103 -8.20 0.88 -3.12
N ALA A 104 -7.03 1.03 -3.72
CA ALA A 104 -5.89 0.12 -3.54
C ALA A 104 -5.37 0.12 -2.09
N GLU A 105 -5.28 1.29 -1.45
CA GLU A 105 -4.93 1.41 -0.03
C GLU A 105 -6.02 0.80 0.86
N LEU A 106 -7.29 1.05 0.58
CA LEU A 106 -8.39 0.40 1.30
C LEU A 106 -8.37 -1.13 1.12
N PHE A 107 -8.11 -1.63 -0.09
CA PHE A 107 -8.02 -3.07 -0.35
C PHE A 107 -6.90 -3.74 0.46
N THR A 108 -5.78 -3.06 0.67
CA THR A 108 -4.64 -3.61 1.42
C THR A 108 -4.78 -3.44 2.93
N GLN A 109 -5.33 -2.32 3.39
CA GLN A 109 -5.41 -1.99 4.82
C GLN A 109 -6.71 -2.46 5.47
N LEU A 110 -7.83 -2.47 4.74
CA LEU A 110 -9.13 -2.92 5.24
C LEU A 110 -9.19 -4.44 5.12
N VAL A 111 -8.92 -5.13 6.22
CA VAL A 111 -8.85 -6.58 6.31
C VAL A 111 -9.91 -7.15 7.25
N THR A 112 -10.29 -8.40 6.98
CA THR A 112 -11.14 -9.20 7.87
C THR A 112 -10.40 -9.56 9.16
N SER A 113 -11.11 -10.19 10.11
CA SER A 113 -10.49 -10.76 11.31
C SER A 113 -9.44 -11.84 11.01
N SER A 114 -9.48 -12.45 9.83
CA SER A 114 -8.47 -13.41 9.35
C SER A 114 -7.32 -12.74 8.57
N SER A 115 -7.20 -11.42 8.65
CA SER A 115 -6.17 -10.62 7.95
C SER A 115 -6.19 -10.80 6.43
N GLN A 116 -7.38 -11.04 5.86
CA GLN A 116 -7.57 -11.15 4.41
C GLN A 116 -8.24 -9.88 3.86
N PRO A 117 -7.86 -9.41 2.67
CA PRO A 117 -8.56 -8.35 1.97
C PRO A 117 -10.04 -8.66 1.73
N PHE A 118 -10.89 -7.64 1.70
CA PHE A 118 -12.29 -7.82 1.32
C PHE A 118 -12.42 -8.05 -0.19
N ASP A 119 -13.01 -9.18 -0.57
CA ASP A 119 -13.25 -9.52 -1.98
C ASP A 119 -14.16 -8.50 -2.70
N THR A 120 -15.03 -7.83 -1.92
CA THR A 120 -15.90 -6.73 -2.39
C THR A 120 -15.13 -5.52 -2.90
N LEU A 121 -13.87 -5.31 -2.49
CA LEU A 121 -13.01 -4.23 -2.99
C LEU A 121 -12.14 -4.69 -4.17
N ARG A 122 -11.78 -5.98 -4.21
CA ARG A 122 -10.91 -6.56 -5.24
C ARG A 122 -11.46 -6.36 -6.65
N LYS A 123 -12.71 -6.79 -6.87
CA LYS A 123 -13.35 -6.75 -8.20
C LYS A 123 -13.52 -5.31 -8.72
N PRO A 124 -14.05 -4.34 -7.95
CA PRO A 124 -14.08 -2.95 -8.36
C PRO A 124 -12.69 -2.38 -8.68
N LEU A 125 -11.65 -2.74 -7.91
CA LEU A 125 -10.28 -2.30 -8.20
C LEU A 125 -9.78 -2.83 -9.55
N CYS A 126 -9.95 -4.13 -9.84
CA CYS A 126 -9.63 -4.69 -11.14
C CYS A 126 -10.41 -4.02 -12.28
N GLN A 127 -11.70 -3.75 -12.09
CA GLN A 127 -12.52 -3.07 -13.10
C GLN A 127 -12.07 -1.62 -13.33
N LEU A 128 -11.71 -0.90 -12.27
CA LEU A 128 -11.22 0.47 -12.35
C LEU A 128 -9.89 0.56 -13.10
N LEU A 129 -8.98 -0.41 -12.88
CA LEU A 129 -7.74 -0.52 -13.66
C LEU A 129 -8.01 -0.70 -15.15
N ARG A 130 -9.02 -1.49 -15.52
CA ARG A 130 -9.42 -1.65 -16.93
C ARG A 130 -10.01 -0.37 -17.50
N THR A 131 -10.91 0.30 -16.77
CA THR A 131 -11.47 1.60 -17.16
C THR A 131 -10.35 2.60 -17.46
N LEU A 132 -9.33 2.70 -16.59
CA LEU A 132 -8.18 3.58 -16.81
C LEU A 132 -7.34 3.19 -18.03
N LEU A 133 -7.10 1.90 -18.26
CA LEU A 133 -6.35 1.40 -19.42
C LEU A 133 -7.05 1.68 -20.76
N LEU A 134 -8.38 1.74 -20.78
CA LEU A 134 -9.15 2.08 -21.98
C LEU A 134 -9.01 3.56 -22.38
N GLN A 135 -8.46 4.42 -21.51
CA GLN A 135 -8.13 5.81 -21.78
C GLN A 135 -6.65 6.05 -21.46
N PRO A 136 -5.70 5.65 -22.34
CA PRO A 136 -4.28 5.51 -22.01
C PRO A 136 -3.52 6.85 -21.97
N THR A 137 -4.00 7.80 -21.17
CA THR A 137 -3.29 9.03 -20.83
C THR A 137 -2.12 8.72 -19.90
N GLU A 138 -1.09 9.56 -19.91
CA GLU A 138 0.09 9.37 -19.06
C GLU A 138 -0.26 9.20 -17.57
N SER A 139 -1.18 10.02 -17.06
CA SER A 139 -1.66 9.93 -15.67
C SER A 139 -2.33 8.59 -15.37
N ASN A 140 -3.18 8.11 -16.26
CA ASN A 140 -3.87 6.84 -16.10
C ASN A 140 -2.89 5.65 -16.11
N LEU A 141 -1.90 5.67 -17.02
CA LEU A 141 -0.89 4.61 -17.11
C LEU A 141 0.02 4.59 -15.88
N LYS A 142 0.44 5.76 -15.38
CA LYS A 142 1.20 5.87 -14.13
C LYS A 142 0.41 5.32 -12.93
N CYS A 143 -0.85 5.71 -12.82
CA CYS A 143 -1.75 5.22 -11.78
C CYS A 143 -1.91 3.70 -11.83
N VAL A 144 -2.22 3.13 -13.00
CA VAL A 144 -2.37 1.68 -13.19
C VAL A 144 -1.09 0.94 -12.81
N ALA A 145 0.07 1.42 -13.26
CA ALA A 145 1.34 0.80 -12.93
C ALA A 145 1.64 0.86 -11.42
N GLN A 146 1.36 1.98 -10.76
CA GLN A 146 1.53 2.14 -9.32
C GLN A 146 0.64 1.17 -8.54
N VAL A 147 -0.67 1.13 -8.86
CA VAL A 147 -1.61 0.22 -8.21
C VAL A 147 -1.20 -1.24 -8.39
N LEU A 148 -0.81 -1.64 -9.61
CA LEU A 148 -0.41 -3.01 -9.90
C LEU A 148 0.90 -3.41 -9.20
N LYS A 149 1.89 -2.51 -9.14
CA LYS A 149 3.12 -2.76 -8.38
C LYS A 149 2.84 -2.98 -6.89
N PHE A 150 1.90 -2.20 -6.33
CA PHE A 150 1.55 -2.25 -4.92
C PHE A 150 0.64 -3.43 -4.55
N THR A 151 -0.38 -3.71 -5.36
CA THR A 151 -1.47 -4.66 -5.04
C THR A 151 -1.47 -5.92 -5.88
N GLY A 152 -0.66 -5.99 -6.95
CA GLY A 152 -0.75 -7.02 -7.98
C GLY A 152 -0.65 -8.45 -7.45
N SER A 153 0.24 -8.70 -6.48
CA SER A 153 0.36 -10.03 -5.86
C SER A 153 -0.88 -10.46 -5.07
N LEU A 154 -1.54 -9.53 -4.38
CA LEU A 154 -2.78 -9.80 -3.64
C LEU A 154 -3.96 -10.00 -4.59
N LEU A 155 -4.03 -9.20 -5.66
CA LEU A 155 -5.05 -9.35 -6.69
C LEU A 155 -4.92 -10.70 -7.42
N ASP A 156 -3.69 -11.11 -7.76
CA ASP A 156 -3.43 -12.40 -8.42
C ASP A 156 -3.78 -13.59 -7.54
N ALA A 157 -3.44 -13.52 -6.24
CA ALA A 157 -3.79 -14.56 -5.29
C ALA A 157 -5.32 -14.67 -5.08
N GLY A 158 -6.03 -13.53 -5.10
CA GLY A 158 -7.48 -13.50 -4.93
C GLY A 158 -8.25 -14.02 -6.15
N ASN A 159 -7.85 -13.61 -7.36
CA ASN A 159 -8.45 -14.11 -8.60
C ASN A 159 -7.53 -13.93 -9.81
N ARG A 160 -6.76 -14.96 -10.13
CA ARG A 160 -5.82 -14.96 -11.26
C ARG A 160 -6.49 -14.70 -12.61
N ALA A 161 -7.68 -15.26 -12.86
CA ALA A 161 -8.38 -15.10 -14.13
C ALA A 161 -8.86 -13.65 -14.36
N GLU A 162 -9.26 -12.95 -13.30
CA GLU A 162 -9.62 -11.54 -13.38
C GLU A 162 -8.38 -10.66 -13.64
N MET A 163 -7.26 -10.98 -13.02
CA MET A 163 -5.99 -10.31 -13.27
C MET A 163 -5.41 -10.59 -14.65
N ASP A 164 -5.62 -11.79 -15.19
CA ASP A 164 -5.25 -12.12 -16.57
C ASP A 164 -5.91 -11.17 -17.57
N GLN A 165 -7.19 -10.84 -17.36
CA GLN A 165 -7.88 -9.86 -18.20
C GLN A 165 -7.29 -8.45 -18.08
N VAL A 166 -6.93 -7.99 -16.86
CA VAL A 166 -6.27 -6.68 -16.65
C VAL A 166 -4.95 -6.63 -17.41
N ILE A 167 -4.13 -7.67 -17.27
CA ILE A 167 -2.80 -7.75 -17.87
C ILE A 167 -2.86 -7.95 -19.38
N CYS A 168 -3.89 -8.63 -19.90
CA CYS A 168 -4.18 -8.72 -21.32
C CYS A 168 -4.40 -7.33 -21.92
N ILE A 169 -5.33 -6.56 -21.35
CA ILE A 169 -5.60 -5.17 -21.79
C ILE A 169 -4.33 -4.31 -21.69
N LEU A 170 -3.57 -4.44 -20.60
CA LEU A 170 -2.33 -3.68 -20.40
C LEU A 170 -1.30 -3.99 -21.50
N LYS A 171 -1.15 -5.26 -21.89
CA LYS A 171 -0.28 -5.66 -23.01
C LYS A 171 -0.78 -5.09 -24.33
N ASP A 172 -2.09 -5.21 -24.61
CA ASP A 172 -2.69 -4.71 -25.84
C ASP A 172 -2.45 -3.19 -25.97
N VAL A 173 -2.65 -2.43 -24.90
CA VAL A 173 -2.36 -0.98 -24.85
C VAL A 173 -0.88 -0.71 -25.10
N ALA A 174 0.03 -1.43 -24.46
CA ALA A 174 1.47 -1.24 -24.65
C ALA A 174 1.92 -1.47 -26.11
N MET A 175 1.26 -2.40 -26.81
CA MET A 175 1.60 -2.79 -28.18
C MET A 175 0.90 -1.94 -29.25
N THR A 176 -0.32 -1.48 -29.00
CA THR A 176 -1.19 -0.89 -30.03
C THR A 176 -1.42 0.61 -29.87
N ALA A 177 -1.36 1.15 -28.65
CA ALA A 177 -1.61 2.57 -28.42
C ALA A 177 -0.38 3.43 -28.80
N PRO A 178 -0.59 4.67 -29.27
CA PRO A 178 0.49 5.60 -29.61
C PRO A 178 1.15 6.20 -28.35
N LEU A 179 1.84 5.36 -27.59
CA LEU A 179 2.51 5.74 -26.34
C LEU A 179 3.93 6.28 -26.59
N THR A 180 4.37 7.16 -25.69
CA THR A 180 5.79 7.52 -25.54
C THR A 180 6.60 6.28 -25.13
N SER A 181 7.91 6.31 -25.40
CA SER A 181 8.82 5.22 -25.02
C SER A 181 8.80 4.93 -23.52
N ASN A 182 8.75 5.98 -22.69
CA ASN A 182 8.71 5.86 -21.23
C ASN A 182 7.40 5.19 -20.75
N ASN A 183 6.25 5.60 -21.28
CA ASN A 183 4.97 5.01 -20.89
C ASN A 183 4.87 3.55 -21.36
N ARG A 184 5.37 3.22 -22.55
CA ARG A 184 5.45 1.83 -23.01
C ARG A 184 6.34 0.98 -22.11
N ALA A 185 7.54 1.48 -21.79
CA ALA A 185 8.47 0.79 -20.91
C ALA A 185 7.87 0.56 -19.51
N LEU A 186 7.15 1.55 -18.97
CA LEU A 186 6.45 1.43 -17.70
C LEU A 186 5.45 0.27 -17.68
N LEU A 187 4.63 0.13 -18.74
CA LEU A 187 3.66 -0.96 -18.84
C LEU A 187 4.36 -2.32 -18.98
N LEU A 188 5.37 -2.41 -19.85
CA LEU A 188 6.14 -3.65 -20.02
C LEU A 188 6.82 -4.08 -18.72
N ALA A 189 7.36 -3.14 -17.94
CA ALA A 189 7.93 -3.45 -16.63
C ALA A 189 6.91 -4.07 -15.66
N VAL A 190 5.64 -3.68 -15.72
CA VAL A 190 4.56 -4.30 -14.91
C VAL A 190 4.25 -5.72 -15.40
N VAL A 191 4.27 -5.96 -16.71
CA VAL A 191 4.11 -7.30 -17.29
C VAL A 191 5.25 -8.22 -16.84
N GLU A 192 6.48 -7.75 -16.91
CA GLU A 192 7.67 -8.47 -16.46
C GLU A 192 7.62 -8.74 -14.95
N LEU A 193 7.20 -7.75 -14.16
CA LEU A 193 7.04 -7.89 -12.71
C LEU A 193 6.05 -9.03 -12.38
N ARG A 194 4.90 -9.09 -13.07
CA ARG A 194 3.94 -10.20 -12.89
C ARG A 194 4.53 -11.55 -13.32
N ALA A 195 5.25 -11.59 -14.46
CA ALA A 195 5.91 -12.82 -14.93
C ALA A 195 6.95 -13.33 -13.93
N ALA A 196 7.63 -12.41 -13.23
CA ALA A 196 8.55 -12.68 -12.11
C ALA A 196 7.82 -12.90 -10.77
N ASN A 197 6.54 -13.31 -10.79
CA ASN A 197 5.72 -13.56 -9.60
C ASN A 197 5.68 -12.35 -8.64
N TRP A 198 5.54 -11.15 -9.20
CA TRP A 198 5.54 -9.87 -8.48
C TRP A 198 6.81 -9.64 -7.64
N GLY A 199 7.94 -10.19 -8.06
CA GLY A 199 9.21 -10.09 -7.35
C GLY A 199 9.32 -10.99 -6.11
N ARG A 200 8.37 -11.92 -5.89
CA ARG A 200 8.38 -12.83 -4.72
C ARG A 200 9.28 -14.06 -4.88
N GLY A 201 10.04 -14.14 -5.98
CA GLY A 201 10.83 -15.32 -6.33
C GLY A 201 9.95 -16.52 -6.72
N PRO A 202 10.55 -17.62 -7.21
CA PRO A 202 9.82 -18.86 -7.40
C PRO A 202 9.29 -19.33 -6.04
N PRO A 203 8.04 -19.84 -5.96
CA PRO A 203 7.55 -20.45 -4.73
C PRO A 203 8.52 -21.56 -4.34
N SER A 204 9.15 -21.44 -3.17
CA SER A 204 10.00 -22.50 -2.64
C SER A 204 9.19 -23.80 -2.63
N PRO A 205 9.69 -24.89 -3.21
CA PRO A 205 8.97 -26.15 -3.22
C PRO A 205 8.83 -26.63 -1.78
N SER A 206 7.61 -26.51 -1.25
CA SER A 206 7.07 -27.29 -0.13
C SER A 206 8.00 -27.44 1.08
N GLN A 207 7.75 -26.65 2.12
CA GLN A 207 7.91 -27.16 3.48
C GLN A 207 6.95 -28.35 3.62
N SER A 208 7.47 -29.54 3.34
CA SER A 208 6.99 -30.77 3.97
C SER A 208 7.21 -30.60 5.49
N PRO A 209 6.41 -31.22 6.38
CA PRO A 209 6.57 -31.06 7.82
C PRO A 209 7.89 -31.71 8.24
N VAL A 210 8.97 -30.93 8.23
CA VAL A 210 10.27 -31.34 8.73
C VAL A 210 10.13 -31.32 10.25
N GLY A 211 10.20 -32.52 10.82
CA GLY A 211 10.33 -32.71 12.25
C GLY A 211 11.46 -31.84 12.80
N THR A 212 11.19 -31.31 13.98
CA THR A 212 12.09 -30.54 14.84
C THR A 212 13.55 -31.01 14.73
N PRO A 213 14.48 -30.19 14.22
CA PRO A 213 15.89 -30.35 14.50
C PRO A 213 16.16 -29.65 15.84
N THR A 214 16.49 -30.46 16.83
CA THR A 214 17.03 -30.05 18.13
C THR A 214 18.22 -29.11 17.96
N HIS A 215 18.19 -27.99 18.68
CA HIS A 215 19.30 -27.08 18.93
C HIS A 215 20.62 -27.81 19.19
N SER A 216 21.70 -27.42 18.49
CA SER A 216 23.03 -27.24 19.10
C SER A 216 24.04 -26.74 18.05
N ASN A 217 24.80 -25.71 18.44
CA ASN A 217 26.06 -25.23 17.85
C ASN A 217 25.99 -24.22 16.71
N VAL A 218 25.31 -23.09 16.94
CA VAL A 218 25.78 -21.81 16.39
C VAL A 218 26.55 -21.10 17.51
N PRO A 219 27.82 -20.71 17.34
CA PRO A 219 28.55 -19.95 18.35
C PRO A 219 27.86 -18.59 18.54
N LEU A 220 27.42 -18.27 19.76
CA LEU A 220 27.00 -16.92 20.13
C LEU A 220 28.28 -16.08 20.33
N GLY A 221 28.57 -15.20 19.39
CA GLY A 221 29.71 -14.26 19.48
C GLY A 221 30.11 -13.69 18.13
N THR A 222 30.93 -12.64 18.15
CA THR A 222 31.47 -12.03 16.92
C THR A 222 32.50 -12.96 16.29
N VAL A 223 32.27 -13.38 15.05
CA VAL A 223 33.11 -14.35 14.31
C VAL A 223 34.02 -13.62 13.31
N PHE A 224 35.34 -13.81 13.45
CA PHE A 224 36.34 -13.24 12.55
C PHE A 224 36.75 -14.25 11.48
N TYR A 225 36.57 -13.88 10.21
CA TYR A 225 36.94 -14.68 9.04
C TYR A 225 38.29 -14.24 8.46
N GLY A 226 39.16 -15.21 8.16
CA GLY A 226 40.39 -14.99 7.41
C GLY A 226 40.21 -15.08 5.89
N PRO A 227 41.25 -14.76 5.10
CA PRO A 227 41.22 -14.92 3.64
C PRO A 227 40.88 -16.36 3.26
N GLY A 228 39.81 -16.55 2.49
CA GLY A 228 39.28 -17.88 2.14
C GLY A 228 38.05 -18.32 2.95
N GLY A 229 37.51 -17.47 3.83
CA GLY A 229 36.25 -17.75 4.53
C GLY A 229 36.38 -18.72 5.71
N ILE A 230 37.61 -18.97 6.18
CA ILE A 230 37.87 -19.82 7.34
C ILE A 230 37.72 -18.99 8.62
N ILE A 231 36.95 -19.50 9.59
CA ILE A 231 36.78 -18.90 10.91
C ILE A 231 38.11 -18.98 11.67
N GLN A 232 38.67 -17.83 12.06
CA GLN A 232 39.93 -17.76 12.82
C GLN A 232 39.71 -17.56 14.32
N ARG A 233 38.68 -16.81 14.71
CA ARG A 233 38.42 -16.50 16.12
C ARG A 233 36.94 -16.17 16.35
N VAL A 234 36.42 -16.58 17.50
CA VAL A 234 35.11 -16.16 18.02
C VAL A 234 35.38 -15.40 19.32
N GLU A 235 34.95 -14.15 19.40
CA GLU A 235 34.94 -13.39 20.66
C GLU A 235 33.51 -13.41 21.23
N GLU A 236 33.38 -13.82 22.49
CA GLU A 236 32.12 -13.77 23.23
C GLU A 236 31.85 -12.32 23.66
N ASP A 237 30.68 -11.80 23.34
CA ASP A 237 30.27 -10.45 23.77
C ASP A 237 30.01 -10.45 25.29
N PRO A 238 30.39 -9.37 26.02
CA PRO A 238 30.06 -9.26 27.44
C PRO A 238 28.53 -9.20 27.63
N ASP A 239 28.03 -9.95 28.62
CA ASP A 239 26.61 -10.04 29.02
C ASP A 239 26.01 -8.65 29.31
N ASP A 240 25.43 -8.01 28.30
CA ASP A 240 24.56 -6.85 28.48
C ASP A 240 23.11 -7.30 28.33
N SER A 241 22.43 -7.35 29.47
CA SER A 241 21.05 -7.79 29.61
C SER A 241 20.09 -6.72 29.09
N ALA A 242 19.79 -6.72 27.79
CA ALA A 242 18.61 -6.06 27.24
C ALA A 242 18.11 -6.81 25.99
N SER A 243 17.16 -7.71 26.23
CA SER A 243 16.37 -8.36 25.18
C SER A 243 15.35 -7.38 24.60
N ASP A 244 15.40 -7.14 23.29
CA ASP A 244 14.25 -7.31 22.39
C ASP A 244 14.73 -7.12 20.94
N THR A 245 14.90 -8.25 20.27
CA THR A 245 15.10 -8.35 18.83
C THR A 245 13.75 -8.25 18.11
N ASP A 246 13.65 -7.34 17.15
CA ASP A 246 12.81 -7.54 15.96
C ASP A 246 13.54 -6.92 14.76
N ASP A 247 14.37 -7.74 14.14
CA ASP A 247 14.92 -7.52 12.80
C ASP A 247 13.83 -7.75 11.76
N ILE A 248 13.13 -6.68 11.38
CA ILE A 248 12.47 -6.61 10.08
C ILE A 248 13.38 -5.84 9.13
N VAL A 249 13.88 -6.60 8.16
CA VAL A 249 14.61 -6.23 6.95
C VAL A 249 14.23 -4.84 6.43
N ASN A 250 15.21 -3.95 6.55
CA ASN A 250 15.32 -2.69 5.85
C ASN A 250 15.40 -2.93 4.33
N CYS A 251 14.24 -3.06 3.67
CA CYS A 251 14.15 -2.78 2.24
C CYS A 251 14.17 -1.25 2.09
N GLY A 252 15.38 -0.70 2.02
CA GLY A 252 15.63 0.71 1.77
C GLY A 252 14.96 1.18 0.48
N TRP A 253 13.80 1.80 0.62
CA TRP A 253 13.44 2.94 -0.21
C TRP A 253 14.22 4.13 0.35
N SER A 254 15.45 4.30 -0.13
CA SER A 254 15.99 5.65 -0.20
C SER A 254 15.05 6.43 -1.13
N PRO A 255 14.53 7.59 -0.73
CA PRO A 255 14.09 8.55 -1.73
C PRO A 255 15.36 8.92 -2.48
N ALA A 256 15.58 8.26 -3.62
CA ALA A 256 16.41 8.84 -4.65
C ALA A 256 15.84 10.24 -4.86
N VAL A 257 16.69 11.22 -4.61
CA VAL A 257 16.49 12.64 -4.89
C VAL A 257 15.64 12.75 -6.15
N GLU A 258 14.33 12.97 -5.98
CA GLU A 258 13.54 13.54 -7.06
C GLU A 258 14.28 14.81 -7.40
N GLU A 259 14.66 14.95 -8.68
CA GLU A 259 15.32 16.14 -9.20
C GLU A 259 14.58 17.35 -8.63
N LEU A 260 15.23 18.04 -7.69
CA LEU A 260 14.70 19.22 -7.03
C LEU A 260 14.60 20.28 -8.12
N GLU A 261 13.45 20.37 -8.77
CA GLU A 261 13.17 21.40 -9.76
C GLU A 261 12.49 22.61 -9.09
N GLY A 262 12.95 23.80 -9.48
CA GLY A 262 12.37 25.08 -9.07
C GLY A 262 12.68 25.49 -7.63
N ASP A 263 11.74 26.22 -7.03
CA ASP A 263 11.87 26.98 -5.78
C ASP A 263 12.41 26.17 -4.58
N VAL A 264 12.27 24.84 -4.60
CA VAL A 264 12.75 23.96 -3.53
C VAL A 264 14.28 23.78 -3.58
N ALA A 265 14.89 23.82 -4.77
CA ALA A 265 16.35 23.78 -4.92
C ALA A 265 17.00 25.08 -4.42
N GLU A 266 16.39 26.24 -4.76
CA GLU A 266 16.88 27.55 -4.30
C GLU A 266 16.81 27.68 -2.78
N ALA A 267 15.70 27.24 -2.16
CA ALA A 267 15.56 27.26 -0.71
C ALA A 267 16.60 26.36 -0.01
N PHE A 268 16.99 25.25 -0.62
CA PHE A 268 18.02 24.36 -0.08
C PHE A 268 19.43 24.95 -0.22
N GLU A 269 19.75 25.61 -1.33
CA GLU A 269 21.03 26.32 -1.49
C GLU A 269 21.15 27.52 -0.52
N GLU A 270 20.06 28.26 -0.31
CA GLU A 270 20.05 29.38 0.64
C GLU A 270 20.28 28.88 2.08
N PHE A 271 19.69 27.74 2.44
CA PHE A 271 19.92 27.09 3.73
C PHE A 271 21.40 26.71 3.94
N LEU A 272 22.07 26.18 2.91
CA LEU A 272 23.49 25.81 3.00
C LEU A 272 24.40 27.03 3.17
N ARG A 273 24.06 28.16 2.57
CA ARG A 273 24.82 29.42 2.74
C ARG A 273 24.74 29.98 4.15
N LEU A 274 23.66 29.72 4.88
CA LEU A 274 23.48 30.20 6.25
C LEU A 274 24.27 29.39 7.30
N GLN A 275 24.91 28.30 6.89
CA GLN A 275 25.72 27.45 7.79
C GLN A 275 27.25 27.65 7.63
N GLN A 276 27.69 28.60 6.80
CA GLN A 276 29.09 29.03 6.69
C GLN A 276 29.28 30.42 7.29
#